data_AF-A0A5C8MQN8-F1
#
_entry.id   AF-A0A5C8MQN8-F1
#
_cell.length_a   1.000
_cell.length_b   1.000
_cell.length_c   1.000
_cell.angle_alpha   90.00
_cell.angle_beta   90.00
_cell.angle_gamma   90.00
#
_symmetry.space_group_name_H-M   'P 1'
#
loop_
_entity.id
_entity.type
_entity.pdbx_description
1 polymer ?
#
loop_
_entity_poly.entity_id
_entity_poly.type
_entity_poly.pdbx_seq_one_letter_code
_entity_poly.pdbx_strand_id
1 'polypeptide(L)'
;MAALFVSLLLCVISAAILLFVKEQIERIFFRWKDVPFLHVMNVLIAGGIVATSYYMFSDIDVHLSKMTWTKQFLYVYAGAIELFLPMYILGCWFIRKRKEREKKYTLSKDKKVLYINEKYLARRRDDYHSKTS
;
A
#
# COMPACT_ATOMS: atom_id res chain seq x y z
N MET A 1 -3.88 -14.99 22.93
CA MET A 1 -2.93 -15.33 21.84
C MET A 1 -3.60 -15.28 20.46
N ALA A 2 -4.70 -16.02 20.23
CA ALA A 2 -5.38 -16.06 18.92
C ALA A 2 -5.82 -14.68 18.39
N ALA A 3 -6.36 -13.80 19.24
CA ALA A 3 -6.78 -12.45 18.86
C ALA A 3 -5.66 -11.57 18.29
N LEU A 4 -4.41 -11.74 18.78
CA LEU A 4 -3.25 -11.01 18.26
C LEU A 4 -2.85 -11.51 16.87
N PHE A 5 -2.89 -12.82 16.66
CA PHE A 5 -2.61 -13.40 15.34
C PHE A 5 -3.66 -12.99 14.30
N VAL A 6 -4.94 -13.00 14.68
CA VAL A 6 -6.04 -12.59 13.80
C VAL A 6 -5.93 -11.11 13.45
N SER A 7 -5.72 -10.23 14.43
CA SER A 7 -5.56 -8.78 14.19
C SER A 7 -4.32 -8.46 13.35
N LEU A 8 -3.21 -9.19 13.52
CA LEU A 8 -2.01 -9.02 12.70
C LEU A 8 -2.25 -9.45 11.25
N LEU A 9 -2.90 -10.59 11.01
CA LEU A 9 -3.29 -11.01 9.67
C LEU A 9 -4.23 -10.00 9.00
N LEU A 10 -5.20 -9.49 9.76
CA LEU A 10 -6.17 -8.50 9.28
C LEU A 10 -5.48 -7.17 8.94
N CYS A 11 -4.47 -6.78 9.70
CA CYS A 11 -3.59 -5.64 9.42
C CYS A 11 -2.87 -5.81 8.07
N VAL A 12 -2.25 -6.97 7.82
CA VAL A 12 -1.55 -7.27 6.55
C VAL A 12 -2.50 -7.19 5.36
N ILE A 13 -3.66 -7.84 5.47
CA ILE A 13 -4.66 -7.90 4.40
C ILE A 13 -5.23 -6.50 4.13
N SER A 14 -5.56 -5.76 5.18
CA SER A 14 -6.04 -4.39 5.08
C SER A 14 -5.03 -3.49 4.39
N ALA A 15 -3.73 -3.60 4.73
CA ALA A 15 -2.65 -2.86 4.07
C ALA A 15 -2.62 -3.13 2.57
N ALA A 16 -2.71 -4.40 2.16
CA ALA A 16 -2.68 -4.79 0.76
C ALA A 16 -3.91 -4.26 -0.01
N ILE A 17 -5.11 -4.39 0.56
CA ILE A 17 -6.35 -3.90 -0.05
C ILE A 17 -6.31 -2.37 -0.18
N LEU A 18 -5.92 -1.65 0.86
CA LEU A 18 -5.84 -0.18 0.86
C LEU A 18 -4.86 0.34 -0.20
N LEU A 19 -3.70 -0.31 -0.34
CA LEU A 19 -2.73 0.04 -1.38
C LEU A 19 -3.29 -0.24 -2.78
N PHE A 20 -4.01 -1.33 -2.97
CA PHE A 20 -4.66 -1.66 -4.25
C PHE A 20 -5.77 -0.65 -4.60
N VAL A 21 -6.65 -0.35 -3.65
CA VAL A 21 -7.72 0.64 -3.82
C VAL A 21 -7.15 2.01 -4.14
N LYS A 22 -6.07 2.43 -3.44
CA LYS A 22 -5.36 3.67 -3.76
C LYS A 22 -4.88 3.69 -5.21
N GLU A 23 -4.23 2.62 -5.67
CA GLU A 23 -3.73 2.55 -7.05
C GLU A 23 -4.86 2.66 -8.09
N GLN A 24 -6.02 2.07 -7.80
CA GLN A 24 -7.20 2.22 -8.66
C GLN A 24 -7.76 3.65 -8.65
N ILE A 25 -7.85 4.29 -7.48
CA ILE A 25 -8.33 5.68 -7.36
C ILE A 25 -7.38 6.63 -8.11
N GLU A 26 -6.06 6.48 -7.95
CA GLU A 26 -5.07 7.32 -8.65
C GLU A 26 -5.12 7.13 -10.17
N ARG A 27 -5.40 5.90 -10.62
CA ARG A 27 -5.58 5.59 -12.05
C ARG A 27 -6.83 6.26 -12.62
N ILE A 28 -7.96 6.17 -11.92
CA ILE A 28 -9.27 6.64 -12.40
C ILE A 28 -9.41 8.16 -12.27
N PHE A 29 -9.11 8.73 -11.10
CA PHE A 29 -9.37 10.14 -10.80
C PHE A 29 -8.19 11.06 -11.09
N PHE A 30 -6.95 10.59 -10.90
CA PHE A 30 -5.77 11.46 -10.88
C PHE A 30 -4.78 11.20 -12.03
N ARG A 31 -5.14 10.38 -13.03
CA ARG A 31 -4.31 10.04 -14.20
C ARG A 31 -2.86 9.68 -13.80
N TRP A 32 -2.69 8.84 -12.78
CA TRP A 32 -1.40 8.40 -12.24
C TRP A 32 -0.59 9.47 -11.47
N LYS A 33 -1.20 10.59 -11.11
CA LYS A 33 -0.57 11.56 -10.20
C LYS A 33 -0.66 11.03 -8.76
N ASP A 34 0.50 10.95 -8.10
CA ASP A 34 0.58 10.54 -6.69
C ASP A 34 -0.08 11.62 -5.81
N VAL A 35 -1.02 11.21 -4.95
CA VAL A 35 -1.72 12.13 -4.03
C VAL A 35 -1.32 11.82 -2.58
N PRO A 36 -0.59 12.72 -1.89
CA PRO A 36 -0.14 12.46 -0.52
C PRO A 36 -1.30 12.35 0.47
N PHE A 37 -2.42 13.03 0.22
CA PHE A 37 -3.62 12.95 1.05
C PHE A 37 -4.18 11.52 1.14
N LEU A 38 -4.17 10.76 0.04
CA LEU A 38 -4.63 9.36 0.03
C LEU A 38 -3.75 8.45 0.89
N HIS A 39 -2.45 8.76 0.99
CA HIS A 39 -1.54 8.02 1.87
C HIS A 39 -1.90 8.22 3.34
N VAL A 40 -2.15 9.47 3.75
CA VAL A 40 -2.53 9.79 5.13
C VAL A 40 -3.87 9.16 5.48
N MET A 41 -4.87 9.26 4.60
CA MET A 41 -6.19 8.66 4.82
C MET A 41 -6.10 7.13 4.94
N ASN A 42 -5.31 6.47 4.10
CA ASN A 42 -5.15 5.02 4.19
C ASN A 42 -4.56 4.58 5.53
N VAL A 43 -3.54 5.29 6.04
CA VAL A 43 -2.93 4.97 7.34
C VAL A 43 -3.92 5.19 8.48
N LEU A 44 -4.69 6.28 8.45
CA LEU A 44 -5.70 6.58 9.48
C LEU A 44 -6.83 5.54 9.50
N ILE A 45 -7.34 5.16 8.32
CA ILE A 45 -8.41 4.17 8.18
C ILE A 45 -7.91 2.79 8.63
N ALA A 46 -6.71 2.37 8.19
CA ALA A 46 -6.13 1.10 8.59
C ALA A 46 -5.93 1.02 10.10
N GLY A 47 -5.35 2.05 10.71
CA GLY A 47 -5.18 2.13 12.16
C GLY A 47 -6.52 1.98 12.89
N GLY A 48 -7.59 2.55 12.33
CA GLY A 48 -8.94 2.49 12.91
C GLY A 48 -9.54 1.08 12.83
N ILE A 49 -9.39 0.42 11.69
CA ILE A 49 -9.83 -0.97 11.48
C ILE A 49 -9.06 -1.92 12.41
N VAL A 50 -7.74 -1.76 12.51
CA VAL A 50 -6.90 -2.61 13.36
C VAL A 50 -7.23 -2.41 14.84
N ALA A 51 -7.36 -1.15 15.31
CA ALA A 51 -7.76 -0.86 16.68
C ALA A 51 -9.15 -1.44 17.00
N THR A 52 -10.14 -1.20 16.13
CA THR A 52 -11.52 -1.69 16.33
C THR A 52 -11.56 -3.22 16.34
N SER A 53 -10.89 -3.88 15.40
CA SER A 53 -10.82 -5.35 15.36
C SER A 53 -10.13 -5.93 16.59
N TYR A 54 -9.04 -5.30 17.07
CA TYR A 54 -8.39 -5.71 18.30
C TYR A 54 -9.36 -5.66 19.50
N TYR A 55 -10.15 -4.59 19.63
CA TYR A 55 -11.15 -4.49 20.69
C TYR A 55 -12.26 -5.55 20.57
N MET A 56 -12.78 -5.78 19.36
CA MET A 56 -13.81 -6.80 19.13
C MET A 56 -13.34 -8.23 19.44
N PHE A 57 -12.08 -8.56 19.12
CA PHE A 57 -11.55 -9.92 19.31
C PHE A 57 -10.90 -10.17 20.66
N SER A 58 -10.63 -9.13 21.46
CA SER A 58 -9.91 -9.26 22.73
C SER A 58 -10.81 -9.56 23.93
N ASP A 59 -12.12 -9.73 23.74
CA ASP A 59 -13.11 -9.96 24.81
C ASP A 59 -13.10 -8.85 25.89
N ILE A 60 -12.49 -7.70 25.58
CA ILE A 60 -12.41 -6.51 26.44
C ILE A 60 -13.77 -5.79 26.51
N ASP A 61 -14.75 -6.20 25.71
CA ASP A 61 -16.12 -5.69 25.70
C ASP A 61 -16.76 -5.70 27.11
N VAL A 62 -16.38 -6.66 27.95
CA VAL A 62 -16.89 -6.80 29.34
C VAL A 62 -16.27 -5.79 30.32
N HIS A 63 -15.09 -5.25 30.04
CA HIS A 63 -14.43 -4.23 30.90
C HIS A 63 -14.62 -2.78 30.39
N LEU A 64 -15.49 -2.61 29.40
CA LEU A 64 -15.68 -1.37 28.65
C LEU A 64 -16.77 -0.44 29.21
N SER A 65 -17.34 -0.73 30.39
CA SER A 65 -18.45 0.09 30.95
C SER A 65 -18.00 1.31 31.76
N LYS A 66 -16.69 1.55 31.93
CA LYS A 66 -16.17 2.71 32.66
C LYS A 66 -15.47 3.71 31.74
N MET A 67 -16.00 4.95 31.77
CA MET A 67 -15.58 6.27 31.25
C MET A 67 -14.15 6.55 30.71
N THR A 68 -13.17 5.66 30.80
CA THR A 68 -11.80 5.81 30.25
C THR A 68 -11.65 5.32 28.80
N TRP A 69 -12.77 5.06 28.12
CA TRP A 69 -12.85 4.47 26.78
C TRP A 69 -12.02 5.22 25.72
N THR A 70 -12.11 6.55 25.70
CA THR A 70 -11.48 7.38 24.67
C THR A 70 -9.96 7.39 24.76
N LYS A 71 -9.39 7.43 25.98
CA LYS A 71 -7.93 7.47 26.17
C LYS A 71 -7.27 6.13 25.86
N GLN A 72 -7.89 5.02 26.28
CA GLN A 72 -7.39 3.69 25.95
C GLN A 72 -7.48 3.39 24.46
N PHE A 73 -8.60 3.76 23.83
CA PHE A 73 -8.77 3.60 22.38
C PHE A 73 -7.70 4.38 21.61
N LEU A 74 -7.43 5.63 21.98
CA LEU A 74 -6.38 6.44 21.34
C LEU A 74 -4.99 5.83 21.51
N TYR A 75 -4.71 5.18 22.64
CA TYR A 75 -3.42 4.52 22.88
C TYR A 75 -3.24 3.29 21.98
N VAL A 76 -4.27 2.45 21.89
CA VAL A 76 -4.28 1.28 20.99
C VAL A 76 -4.23 1.71 19.53
N TYR A 77 -4.95 2.77 19.18
CA TYR A 77 -4.94 3.36 17.84
C TYR A 77 -3.55 3.90 17.47
N ALA A 78 -2.90 4.63 18.37
CA ALA A 78 -1.54 5.12 18.16
C ALA A 78 -0.55 3.97 17.96
N GLY A 79 -0.61 2.93 18.80
CA GLY A 79 0.23 1.73 18.64
C GLY A 79 -0.07 0.98 17.34
N ALA A 80 -1.33 0.91 16.92
CA ALA A 80 -1.73 0.31 15.65
C ALA A 80 -1.16 1.08 14.46
N ILE A 81 -1.20 2.42 14.48
CA ILE A 81 -0.57 3.26 13.46
C ILE A 81 0.95 3.06 13.44
N GLU A 82 1.60 3.02 14.60
CA GLU A 82 3.05 2.86 14.70
C GLU A 82 3.52 1.53 14.11
N LEU A 83 2.75 0.46 14.28
CA LEU A 83 2.99 -0.83 13.63
C LEU A 83 2.63 -0.84 12.14
N PHE A 84 1.55 -0.14 11.76
CA PHE A 84 1.09 -0.10 10.38
C PHE A 84 2.00 0.75 9.48
N LEU A 85 2.57 1.83 10.01
CA LEU A 85 3.42 2.77 9.27
C LEU A 85 4.61 2.09 8.55
N PRO A 86 5.48 1.32 9.23
CA PRO A 86 6.59 0.65 8.55
C PRO A 86 6.09 -0.37 7.53
N MET A 87 5.00 -1.08 7.82
CA MET A 87 4.39 -2.03 6.90
C MET A 87 3.86 -1.35 5.63
N TYR A 88 3.21 -0.21 5.79
CA TYR A 88 2.68 0.60 4.71
C TYR A 88 3.80 1.19 3.84
N ILE A 89 4.89 1.67 4.45
CA ILE A 89 6.08 2.16 3.75
C ILE A 89 6.72 1.03 2.92
N LEU A 90 6.85 -0.17 3.48
CA LEU A 90 7.36 -1.34 2.75
C LEU A 90 6.48 -1.70 1.55
N GLY A 91 5.15 -1.67 1.73
CA GLY A 91 4.21 -1.89 0.63
C GLY A 91 4.34 -0.84 -0.49
N CYS A 92 4.47 0.43 -0.12
CA CYS A 92 4.71 1.52 -1.06
C CYS A 92 6.05 1.35 -1.82
N TRP A 93 7.11 0.96 -1.12
CA TRP A 93 8.40 0.66 -1.73
C TRP A 93 8.30 -0.50 -2.74
N PHE A 94 7.57 -1.56 -2.39
CA PHE A 94 7.35 -2.70 -3.26
C PHE A 94 6.61 -2.32 -4.55
N ILE A 95 5.53 -1.54 -4.44
CA ILE A 95 4.77 -1.03 -5.59
C ILE A 95 5.64 -0.14 -6.47
N ARG A 96 6.43 0.76 -5.87
CA ARG A 96 7.36 1.61 -6.63
C ARG A 96 8.38 0.77 -7.40
N LYS A 97 8.99 -0.22 -6.75
CA LYS A 97 9.96 -1.12 -7.36
C LYS A 97 9.36 -1.95 -8.50
N ARG A 98 8.09 -2.37 -8.35
CA ARG A 98 7.35 -3.03 -9.43
C ARG A 98 7.13 -2.10 -10.62
N LYS A 99 6.64 -0.87 -10.37
CA LYS A 99 6.45 0.15 -11.41
C LYS A 99 7.75 0.49 -12.13
N GLU A 100 8.88 0.58 -11.43
CA GLU A 100 10.20 0.79 -12.03
C GLU A 100 10.60 -0.35 -12.99
N ARG A 101 10.33 -1.61 -12.64
CA ARG A 101 10.60 -2.75 -13.52
C ARG A 101 9.70 -2.79 -14.76
N GLU A 102 8.46 -2.30 -14.63
CA GLU A 102 7.46 -2.27 -15.71
C GLU A 102 7.59 -1.04 -16.62
N LYS A 103 8.37 -0.02 -16.24
CA LYS A 103 8.64 1.14 -17.09
C LYS A 103 9.37 0.72 -18.36
N LYS A 104 8.71 0.95 -19.50
CA LYS A 104 9.26 0.71 -20.84
C LYS A 104 10.37 1.71 -21.20
N TYR A 105 10.29 2.92 -20.67
CA TYR A 105 11.18 4.03 -20.99
C TYR A 105 11.77 4.63 -19.71
N THR A 106 13.10 4.74 -19.66
CA THR A 106 13.85 5.42 -18.59
C THR A 106 14.48 6.67 -19.17
N LEU A 107 14.24 7.82 -18.56
CA LEU A 107 14.76 9.09 -19.02
C LEU A 107 16.24 9.20 -18.60
N SER A 108 17.13 9.54 -19.54
CA SER A 108 18.54 9.79 -19.25
C SER A 108 18.70 10.95 -18.27
N LYS A 109 19.75 10.93 -17.44
CA LYS A 109 20.09 12.03 -16.53
C LYS A 109 20.16 13.38 -17.25
N ASP A 110 20.59 13.37 -18.50
CA ASP A 110 20.74 14.56 -19.34
C ASP A 110 19.44 15.01 -20.03
N LYS A 111 18.32 14.31 -19.78
CA LYS A 111 16.98 14.47 -20.39
C LYS A 111 16.90 14.42 -21.92
N LYS A 112 18.03 14.31 -22.60
CA LYS A 112 18.15 14.28 -24.07
C LYS A 112 17.87 12.91 -24.69
N VAL A 113 17.99 11.83 -23.91
CA VAL A 113 17.90 10.45 -24.43
C VAL A 113 16.92 9.63 -23.60
N LEU A 114 16.09 8.83 -24.27
CA LEU A 114 15.11 7.94 -23.66
C LEU A 114 15.59 6.49 -23.83
N TYR A 115 15.98 5.83 -22.75
CA TYR A 115 16.40 4.44 -22.76
C TYR A 115 15.18 3.52 -22.79
N ILE A 116 15.11 2.60 -23.75
CA ILE A 116 14.12 1.53 -23.76
C ILE A 116 14.67 0.37 -22.92
N ASN A 117 13.87 -0.17 -22.01
CA ASN A 117 14.26 -1.32 -21.20
C ASN A 117 14.52 -2.55 -22.09
N GLU A 118 15.65 -3.24 -21.88
CA GLU A 118 16.13 -4.37 -22.68
C GLU A 118 15.09 -5.47 -22.90
N LYS A 119 14.24 -5.71 -21.90
CA LYS A 119 13.13 -6.67 -21.99
C LYS A 119 12.17 -6.37 -23.15
N TYR A 120 12.00 -5.09 -23.51
CA TYR A 120 11.16 -4.65 -24.62
C TYR A 120 11.94 -4.49 -25.93
N LEU A 121 13.27 -4.34 -25.88
CA LEU A 121 14.13 -4.37 -27.06
C LEU A 121 14.27 -5.78 -27.62
N ALA A 122 14.45 -6.78 -26.75
CA ALA A 122 14.56 -8.19 -27.16
C ALA A 122 13.29 -8.68 -27.88
N ARG A 123 12.11 -8.34 -27.35
CA ARG A 123 10.81 -8.75 -27.93
C ARG A 123 10.51 -8.13 -29.30
N ARG A 124 11.16 -7.02 -29.66
CA ARG A 124 10.96 -6.32 -30.94
C ARG A 124 11.94 -6.77 -32.02
N ARG A 125 13.04 -7.46 -31.65
CA ARG A 125 14.04 -7.96 -32.59
C ARG A 125 13.49 -9.13 -33.43
N ASP A 126 12.62 -9.96 -32.84
CA ASP A 126 11.95 -11.05 -33.54
C ASP A 126 10.86 -10.54 -34.51
N ASP A 127 10.19 -9.44 -34.17
CA ASP A 127 9.07 -8.87 -34.94
C ASP A 127 9.51 -8.07 -36.19
N TYR A 128 10.80 -7.68 -36.28
CA TYR A 128 11.33 -6.96 -37.44
C TYR A 128 11.77 -7.87 -38.58
N HIS A 129 12.08 -9.14 -38.29
CA HIS A 129 12.51 -10.10 -39.32
C HIS A 129 11.36 -10.67 -40.17
N SER A 130 10.11 -10.48 -39.76
CA SER A 130 8.93 -11.05 -40.42
C SER A 130 8.29 -10.16 -41.49
N LYS A 131 8.82 -8.95 -41.73
CA LYS A 131 8.25 -7.98 -42.70
C LYS A 131 9.04 -7.84 -44.00
N THR A 132 10.04 -8.68 -44.23
CA THR A 132 10.85 -8.68 -45.46
C THR A 132 10.93 -10.05 -46.14
N SER A 133 9.91 -10.89 -46.00
CA SER A 133 9.74 -12.11 -46.80
C SER A 133 8.56 -11.97 -47.75
#